data_AF-A0A968VHS3-F1
#
_entry.id   AF-A0A968VHS3-F1
#
_cell.length_a   1.000
_cell.length_b   1.000
_cell.length_c   1.000
_cell.angle_alpha   90.00
_cell.angle_beta   90.00
_cell.angle_gamma   90.00
#
_symmetry.space_group_name_H-M   'P 1'
#
loop_
_entity.id
_entity.type
_entity.pdbx_description
1 polymer ?
#
loop_
_entity_poly.entity_id
_entity_poly.type
_entity_poly.pdbx_seq_one_letter_code
_entity_poly.pdbx_strand_id
1 'polypeptide(L)'
;MAQSRPHLASHGYLVAVPQHPGSDSIWLEKFLTGLVKDVFDVNDFINRPLDITFVLDELERRNASLFDNRLNLDSVGLFGHSFGGYTALAVAGATIDWDNLQASCDRFPRQPNVSLLLQCRALQLPRQNYQFQDERVKVIIVSNPVNGSILGKKA
;
A
#
# COMPACT_ATOMS: atom_id res chain seq x y z
N MET A 1 14.94 0.21 7.72
CA MET A 1 14.56 0.99 6.51
C MET A 1 15.38 2.27 6.32
N ALA A 2 15.70 3.05 7.36
CA ALA A 2 16.48 4.29 7.18
C ALA A 2 17.84 4.08 6.48
N GLN A 3 18.51 2.95 6.75
CA GLN A 3 19.80 2.60 6.14
C GLN A 3 19.70 1.91 4.76
N SER A 4 18.54 1.31 4.42
CA SER A 4 18.39 0.59 3.14
C SER A 4 18.21 1.52 1.94
N ARG A 5 17.62 2.72 2.13
CA ARG A 5 17.44 3.68 1.03
C ARG A 5 18.76 4.28 0.55
N PRO A 6 19.66 4.80 1.43
CA PRO A 6 20.97 5.27 1.00
C PRO A 6 21.81 4.16 0.35
N HIS A 7 21.68 2.92 0.85
CA HIS A 7 22.36 1.77 0.27
C HIS A 7 21.85 1.46 -1.15
N LEU A 8 20.53 1.39 -1.38
CA LEU A 8 20.01 1.19 -2.74
C LEU A 8 20.40 2.34 -3.68
N ALA A 9 20.33 3.58 -3.20
CA ALA A 9 20.75 4.75 -3.97
C ALA A 9 22.24 4.70 -4.36
N SER A 10 23.11 4.24 -3.45
CA SER A 10 24.54 4.10 -3.76
C SER A 10 24.85 2.96 -4.75
N HIS A 11 23.87 2.10 -5.05
CA HIS A 11 23.99 0.99 -6.00
C HIS A 11 23.21 1.25 -7.31
N GLY A 12 22.89 2.51 -7.61
CA GLY A 12 22.32 2.90 -8.91
C GLY A 12 20.80 2.85 -8.99
N TYR A 13 20.10 2.67 -7.87
CA TYR A 13 18.63 2.72 -7.84
C TYR A 13 18.12 4.13 -7.51
N LEU A 14 17.10 4.58 -8.23
CA LEU A 14 16.25 5.65 -7.74
C LEU A 14 15.32 5.07 -6.67
N VAL A 15 15.29 5.70 -5.49
CA VAL A 15 14.40 5.29 -4.39
C VAL A 15 13.39 6.39 -4.12
N ALA A 16 12.13 6.14 -4.50
CA ALA A 16 11.00 6.99 -4.17
C ALA A 16 10.33 6.51 -2.87
N VAL A 17 9.99 7.44 -1.97
CA VAL A 17 9.24 7.16 -0.74
C VAL A 17 8.04 8.11 -0.70
N PRO A 18 6.93 7.76 -1.36
CA PRO A 18 5.75 8.62 -1.36
C PRO A 18 5.13 8.71 0.02
N GLN A 19 4.58 9.88 0.32
CA GLN A 19 3.62 10.05 1.40
C GLN A 19 2.22 9.69 0.87
N HIS A 20 1.38 9.15 1.75
CA HIS A 20 0.01 8.77 1.43
C HIS A 20 -0.95 9.62 2.28
N PRO A 21 -1.59 10.65 1.70
CA PRO A 21 -2.59 11.44 2.42
C PRO A 21 -3.74 10.54 2.87
N GLY A 22 -4.00 10.48 4.18
CA GLY A 22 -4.92 9.49 4.76
C GLY A 22 -4.24 8.58 5.79
N SER A 23 -2.91 8.43 5.73
CA SER A 23 -2.12 7.64 6.69
C SER A 23 -0.68 8.16 6.85
N ASP A 24 -0.44 9.42 6.53
CA ASP A 24 0.83 10.11 6.70
C ASP A 24 0.96 10.77 8.10
N SER A 25 2.06 11.49 8.32
CA SER A 25 2.30 12.19 9.59
C SER A 25 1.28 13.30 9.86
N ILE A 26 0.73 13.92 8.82
CA ILE A 26 -0.29 14.97 8.95
C ILE A 26 -1.60 14.34 9.41
N TRP A 27 -1.98 13.18 8.87
CA TRP A 27 -3.14 12.43 9.34
C TRP A 27 -2.99 11.99 10.79
N LEU A 28 -1.81 11.48 11.16
CA LEU A 28 -1.52 11.10 12.54
C LEU A 28 -1.67 12.30 13.50
N GLU A 29 -1.17 13.48 13.14
CA GLU A 29 -1.36 14.70 13.93
C GLU A 29 -2.85 15.05 14.10
N LYS A 30 -3.62 14.99 13.01
CA LYS A 30 -5.08 15.20 13.05
C LYS A 30 -5.77 14.20 13.97
N PHE A 31 -5.33 12.94 13.99
CA PHE A 31 -5.88 11.92 14.88
C PHE A 31 -5.55 12.23 16.35
N LEU A 32 -4.29 12.55 16.66
CA LEU A 32 -3.85 12.85 18.03
C LEU A 32 -4.49 14.12 18.60
N THR A 33 -4.83 15.08 17.75
CA THR A 33 -5.52 16.33 18.12
C THR A 33 -7.05 16.20 18.12
N GLY A 34 -7.59 15.03 17.76
CA GLY A 34 -9.03 14.78 17.70
C GLY A 34 -9.77 15.40 16.51
N LEU A 35 -9.04 15.91 15.51
CA LEU A 35 -9.60 16.44 14.26
C LEU A 35 -10.14 15.34 13.34
N VAL A 36 -9.61 14.12 13.46
CA VAL A 36 -10.17 12.91 12.84
C VAL A 36 -10.31 11.79 13.87
N LYS A 37 -11.26 10.88 13.64
CA LYS A 37 -11.61 9.81 14.59
C LYS A 37 -10.86 8.51 14.36
N ASP A 38 -10.38 8.28 13.14
CA ASP A 38 -9.74 7.05 12.71
C ASP A 38 -8.23 7.24 12.51
N VAL A 39 -7.45 6.22 12.83
CA VAL A 39 -5.97 6.23 12.69
C VAL A 39 -5.49 6.28 11.24
N PHE A 40 -6.38 6.04 10.28
CA PHE A 40 -6.18 6.22 8.84
C PHE A 40 -7.53 6.46 8.12
N ASP A 41 -7.50 7.04 6.93
CA ASP A 41 -8.68 7.14 6.03
C ASP A 41 -8.99 5.76 5.45
N VAL A 42 -10.23 5.28 5.57
CA VAL A 42 -10.63 3.99 4.98
C VAL A 42 -10.39 3.90 3.47
N ASN A 43 -10.41 5.04 2.76
CA ASN A 43 -10.10 5.08 1.34
C ASN A 43 -8.64 4.71 1.03
N ASP A 44 -7.74 4.63 2.02
CA ASP A 44 -6.35 4.23 1.81
C ASP A 44 -6.18 2.77 1.38
N PHE A 45 -7.20 1.93 1.54
CA PHE A 45 -7.21 0.61 0.88
C PHE A 45 -7.27 0.72 -0.65
N ILE A 46 -7.70 1.88 -1.18
CA ILE A 46 -7.81 2.22 -2.60
C ILE A 46 -6.74 3.22 -3.01
N ASN A 47 -6.61 4.33 -2.28
CA ASN A 47 -5.72 5.43 -2.63
C ASN A 47 -4.26 5.01 -2.58
N ARG A 48 -3.83 4.24 -1.57
CA ARG A 48 -2.40 3.90 -1.44
C ARG A 48 -1.87 3.07 -2.61
N PRO A 49 -2.58 2.04 -3.12
CA PRO A 49 -2.20 1.40 -4.37
C PRO A 49 -2.17 2.36 -5.57
N LEU A 50 -3.18 3.24 -5.71
CA LEU A 50 -3.24 4.20 -6.80
C LEU A 50 -2.13 5.27 -6.74
N ASP A 51 -1.74 5.69 -5.55
CA ASP A 51 -0.63 6.62 -5.32
C ASP A 51 0.70 6.04 -5.84
N ILE A 52 0.88 4.71 -5.76
CA ILE A 52 2.06 4.06 -6.36
C ILE A 52 2.04 4.23 -7.87
N THR A 53 0.93 3.86 -8.53
CA THR A 53 0.79 4.01 -9.99
C THR A 53 0.98 5.46 -10.40
N PHE A 54 0.38 6.41 -9.67
CA PHE A 54 0.57 7.83 -9.90
C PHE A 54 2.05 8.26 -9.81
N VAL A 55 2.79 7.79 -8.80
CA VAL A 55 4.22 8.09 -8.66
C VAL A 55 5.02 7.51 -9.83
N LEU A 56 4.71 6.29 -10.27
CA LEU A 56 5.38 5.67 -11.41
C LEU A 56 5.08 6.43 -12.72
N ASP A 57 3.84 6.86 -12.93
CA ASP A 57 3.44 7.69 -14.07
C ASP A 57 4.18 9.03 -14.08
N GLU A 58 4.31 9.68 -12.91
CA GLU A 58 5.04 10.94 -12.80
C GLU A 58 6.55 10.75 -13.00
N LEU A 59 7.14 9.65 -12.53
CA LEU A 59 8.54 9.32 -12.81
C LEU A 59 8.76 9.08 -14.30
N GLU A 60 7.83 8.40 -14.98
CA GLU A 60 7.88 8.14 -16.41
C GLU A 60 7.80 9.43 -17.22
N ARG A 61 6.80 10.26 -16.92
CA ARG A 61 6.61 11.57 -17.56
C ARG A 61 7.82 12.49 -17.40
N ARG A 62 8.53 12.40 -16.26
CA ARG A 62 9.69 13.24 -15.94
C ARG A 62 11.04 12.59 -16.30
N ASN A 63 11.04 11.34 -16.78
CA ASN A 63 12.28 10.59 -17.05
C ASN A 63 13.19 11.33 -18.03
N ALA A 64 12.61 11.84 -19.13
CA ALA A 64 13.37 12.56 -20.16
C ALA A 64 13.93 13.90 -19.66
N SER A 65 13.19 14.65 -18.85
CA SER A 65 13.54 16.03 -18.49
C SER A 65 14.35 16.15 -17.20
N LEU A 66 14.17 15.23 -16.25
CA LEU A 66 14.83 15.28 -14.94
C LEU A 66 15.90 14.19 -14.74
N PHE A 67 15.82 13.11 -15.52
CA PHE A 67 16.64 11.92 -15.29
C PHE A 67 17.43 11.48 -16.54
N ASP A 68 17.38 12.25 -17.63
CA ASP A 68 18.07 11.97 -18.90
C ASP A 68 17.72 10.58 -19.48
N ASN A 69 16.47 10.14 -19.31
CA ASN A 69 15.98 8.80 -19.68
C ASN A 69 16.74 7.63 -19.00
N ARG A 70 17.35 7.85 -17.84
CA ARG A 70 18.10 6.81 -17.12
C ARG A 70 17.23 5.90 -16.25
N LEU A 71 15.97 6.25 -15.98
CA LEU A 71 15.10 5.38 -15.19
C LEU A 71 14.57 4.23 -16.06
N ASN A 72 14.79 2.99 -15.61
CA ASN A 72 14.11 1.81 -16.13
C ASN A 72 12.82 1.59 -15.31
N LEU A 73 11.68 2.01 -15.85
CA LEU A 73 10.38 1.87 -15.19
C LEU A 73 9.63 0.60 -15.61
N ASP A 74 10.17 -0.21 -16.52
CA ASP A 74 9.61 -1.53 -16.85
C ASP A 74 9.98 -2.61 -15.81
N SER A 75 10.86 -2.27 -14.86
CA SER A 75 11.39 -3.20 -13.84
C SER A 75 11.50 -2.52 -12.48
N VAL A 76 10.34 -2.30 -11.85
CA VAL A 76 10.22 -1.64 -10.55
C VAL A 76 10.11 -2.68 -9.44
N GLY A 77 10.86 -2.45 -8.36
CA GLY A 77 10.69 -3.16 -7.09
C GLY A 77 9.91 -2.32 -6.08
N LEU A 78 8.98 -2.94 -5.34
CA LEU A 78 8.32 -2.31 -4.20
C LEU A 78 8.72 -2.94 -2.88
N PHE A 79 8.81 -2.09 -1.86
CA PHE A 79 8.90 -2.51 -0.48
C PHE A 79 7.70 -1.98 0.30
N GLY A 80 7.09 -2.84 1.12
CA GLY A 80 5.94 -2.48 1.94
C GLY A 80 6.03 -3.04 3.36
N HIS A 81 5.85 -2.18 4.37
CA HIS A 81 5.73 -2.61 5.77
C HIS A 81 4.35 -2.30 6.32
N SER A 82 3.79 -3.19 7.15
CA SER A 82 2.46 -2.99 7.76
C SER A 82 1.40 -2.73 6.68
N PHE A 83 0.71 -1.60 6.73
CA PHE A 83 -0.25 -1.22 5.71
C PHE A 83 0.40 -1.05 4.32
N GLY A 84 1.68 -0.63 4.26
CA GLY A 84 2.43 -0.63 3.00
C GLY A 84 2.63 -2.03 2.41
N GLY A 85 2.62 -3.07 3.24
CA GLY A 85 2.64 -4.45 2.77
C GLY A 85 1.36 -4.84 2.03
N TYR A 86 0.19 -4.40 2.52
CA TYR A 86 -1.07 -4.51 1.76
C TYR A 86 -0.96 -3.77 0.43
N THR A 87 -0.47 -2.52 0.45
CA THR A 87 -0.30 -1.71 -0.76
C THR A 87 0.55 -2.41 -1.81
N ALA A 88 1.71 -2.95 -1.42
CA ALA A 88 2.58 -3.66 -2.35
C ALA A 88 1.94 -4.94 -2.91
N LEU A 89 1.21 -5.70 -2.07
CA LEU A 89 0.47 -6.89 -2.54
C LEU A 89 -0.65 -6.54 -3.51
N ALA A 90 -1.42 -5.49 -3.21
CA ALA A 90 -2.50 -5.00 -4.06
C ALA A 90 -1.98 -4.55 -5.43
N VAL A 91 -0.90 -3.77 -5.46
CA VAL A 91 -0.25 -3.33 -6.72
C VAL A 91 0.35 -4.51 -7.51
N ALA A 92 0.75 -5.59 -6.83
CA ALA A 92 1.17 -6.84 -7.48
C ALA A 92 -0.01 -7.70 -7.98
N GLY A 93 -1.25 -7.21 -7.87
CA GLY A 93 -2.46 -7.86 -8.35
C GLY A 93 -3.14 -8.79 -7.34
N ALA A 94 -2.84 -8.67 -6.04
CA ALA A 94 -3.67 -9.30 -5.03
C ALA A 94 -5.02 -8.57 -4.93
N THR A 95 -6.12 -9.33 -4.97
CA THR A 95 -7.48 -8.78 -4.90
C THR A 95 -8.08 -8.97 -3.52
N ILE A 96 -9.07 -8.12 -3.20
CA ILE A 96 -9.78 -8.20 -1.92
C ILE A 96 -10.72 -9.42 -1.94
N ASP A 97 -10.59 -10.28 -0.93
CA ASP A 97 -11.52 -11.38 -0.65
C ASP A 97 -12.55 -10.92 0.38
N TRP A 98 -13.63 -10.34 -0.14
CA TRP A 98 -14.67 -9.75 0.68
C TRP A 98 -15.40 -10.75 1.57
N ASP A 99 -15.57 -11.98 1.12
CA ASP A 99 -16.28 -13.02 1.87
C ASP A 99 -15.42 -13.55 3.01
N ASN A 100 -14.14 -13.81 2.77
CA ASN A 100 -13.20 -14.19 3.81
C ASN A 100 -12.99 -13.07 4.83
N LEU A 101 -12.91 -11.81 4.37
CA LEU A 101 -12.81 -10.66 5.24
C LEU A 101 -14.03 -10.56 6.16
N GLN A 102 -15.25 -10.58 5.60
CA GLN A 102 -16.48 -10.51 6.38
C GLN A 102 -16.54 -11.63 7.43
N ALA A 103 -16.31 -12.88 7.01
CA ALA A 103 -16.36 -14.02 7.90
C ALA A 103 -15.33 -13.93 9.04
N SER A 104 -14.16 -13.35 8.77
CA SER A 104 -13.11 -13.15 9.79
C SER A 104 -13.49 -12.03 10.76
N CYS A 105 -14.07 -10.94 10.27
CA CYS A 105 -14.53 -9.82 11.09
C CYS A 105 -15.72 -10.19 12.00
N ASP A 106 -16.62 -11.05 11.54
CA ASP A 106 -17.74 -11.56 12.37
C ASP A 106 -17.24 -12.43 13.55
N ARG A 107 -16.03 -12.98 13.45
CA ARG A 107 -15.36 -13.73 14.53
C ARG A 107 -14.49 -12.86 15.42
N PHE A 108 -14.25 -11.60 15.07
CA PHE A 108 -13.25 -10.73 15.68
C PHE A 108 -13.33 -10.60 17.21
N PRO A 109 -14.51 -10.45 17.86
CA PRO A 109 -14.55 -10.30 19.32
C PRO A 109 -13.98 -11.51 20.08
N ARG A 110 -13.84 -12.67 19.43
CA ARG A 110 -13.29 -13.90 20.02
C ARG A 110 -11.78 -14.05 19.85
N GLN A 111 -11.16 -13.32 18.93
CA GLN A 111 -9.73 -13.39 18.61
C GLN A 111 -9.18 -11.99 18.30
N PRO A 112 -8.86 -11.17 19.32
CA PRO A 112 -8.42 -9.80 19.11
C PRO A 112 -7.07 -9.79 18.39
N ASN A 113 -7.05 -9.21 17.20
CA ASN A 113 -5.86 -9.05 16.36
C ASN A 113 -5.87 -7.64 15.74
N VAL A 114 -4.90 -6.80 16.09
CA VAL A 114 -4.85 -5.41 15.60
C VAL A 114 -4.79 -5.34 14.07
N SER A 115 -4.09 -6.26 13.40
CA SER A 115 -4.07 -6.32 11.94
C SER A 115 -5.46 -6.64 11.38
N LEU A 116 -6.21 -7.57 12.00
CA LEU A 116 -7.58 -7.87 11.58
C LEU A 116 -8.52 -6.69 11.85
N LEU A 117 -8.37 -5.97 12.96
CA LEU A 117 -9.15 -4.77 13.26
C LEU A 117 -9.02 -3.72 12.14
N LEU A 118 -7.78 -3.48 11.67
CA LEU A 118 -7.53 -2.56 10.56
C LEU A 118 -8.18 -3.06 9.27
N GLN A 119 -8.03 -4.35 8.95
CA GLN A 119 -8.63 -4.98 7.77
C GLN A 119 -10.15 -4.87 7.76
N CYS A 120 -10.82 -5.05 8.91
CA CYS A 120 -12.27 -4.93 9.01
C CYS A 120 -12.81 -3.55 8.66
N ARG A 121 -11.98 -2.49 8.74
CA ARG A 121 -12.39 -1.15 8.28
C ARG A 121 -12.72 -1.15 6.79
N ALA A 122 -12.08 -2.01 5.97
CA ALA A 122 -12.35 -2.10 4.54
C ALA A 122 -13.80 -2.51 4.22
N LEU A 123 -14.52 -3.15 5.14
CA LEU A 123 -15.95 -3.49 4.96
C LEU A 123 -16.87 -2.26 4.88
N GLN A 124 -16.36 -1.05 5.19
CA GLN A 124 -17.08 0.21 4.96
C GLN A 124 -17.00 0.68 3.50
N LEU A 125 -16.13 0.09 2.69
CA LEU A 125 -15.98 0.41 1.26
C LEU A 125 -17.02 -0.35 0.43
N PRO A 126 -17.38 0.16 -0.76
CA PRO A 126 -18.15 -0.59 -1.73
C PRO A 126 -17.50 -1.94 -2.05
N ARG A 127 -18.27 -3.03 -1.95
CA ARG A 127 -17.80 -4.37 -2.32
C ARG A 127 -17.68 -4.46 -3.85
N GLN A 128 -16.46 -4.27 -4.34
CA GLN A 128 -16.14 -4.25 -5.77
C GLN A 128 -14.83 -5.00 -6.03
N ASN A 129 -14.62 -5.39 -7.28
CA ASN A 129 -13.34 -5.93 -7.70
C ASN A 129 -12.40 -4.79 -8.09
N TYR A 130 -11.72 -4.23 -7.10
CA TYR A 130 -10.72 -3.19 -7.35
C TYR A 130 -9.49 -3.77 -8.06
N GLN A 131 -9.09 -3.13 -9.15
CA GLN A 131 -7.93 -3.53 -9.96
C GLN A 131 -6.82 -2.50 -9.74
N PHE A 132 -5.82 -2.89 -8.97
CA PHE A 132 -4.66 -2.04 -8.64
C PHE A 132 -3.37 -2.49 -9.29
N GLN A 133 -3.42 -3.57 -10.07
CA GLN A 133 -2.22 -4.16 -10.65
C GLN A 133 -1.51 -3.16 -11.54
N ASP A 134 -0.21 -2.98 -11.31
CA ASP A 134 0.67 -2.20 -12.18
C ASP A 134 1.75 -3.11 -12.76
N GLU A 135 1.75 -3.30 -14.08
CA GLU A 135 2.62 -4.28 -14.74
C GLU A 135 4.11 -3.93 -14.63
N ARG A 136 4.46 -2.67 -14.35
CA ARG A 136 5.83 -2.22 -14.13
C ARG A 136 6.45 -2.85 -12.88
N VAL A 137 5.62 -3.30 -11.94
CA VAL A 137 6.04 -3.91 -10.68
C VAL A 137 6.38 -5.38 -10.89
N LYS A 138 7.67 -5.71 -10.80
CA LYS A 138 8.18 -7.07 -11.03
C LYS A 138 8.52 -7.82 -9.75
N VAL A 139 8.86 -7.09 -8.69
CA VAL A 139 9.25 -7.67 -7.40
C VAL A 139 8.61 -6.88 -6.28
N ILE A 140 8.11 -7.59 -5.27
CA ILE A 140 7.68 -6.99 -4.01
C ILE A 140 8.41 -7.63 -2.83
N ILE A 141 8.76 -6.82 -1.85
CA ILE A 141 9.27 -7.24 -0.55
C ILE A 141 8.31 -6.70 0.51
N VAL A 142 7.66 -7.61 1.24
CA VAL A 142 6.67 -7.23 2.27
C VAL A 142 7.13 -7.65 3.65
N SER A 143 6.87 -6.80 4.65
CA SER A 143 7.20 -7.05 6.06
C SER A 143 6.01 -6.74 6.95
N ASN A 144 5.59 -7.72 7.74
CA ASN A 144 4.40 -7.63 8.62
C ASN A 144 3.15 -7.04 7.94
N PRO A 145 2.74 -7.53 6.75
CA PRO A 145 1.65 -6.91 5.99
C PRO A 145 0.29 -6.97 6.70
N VAL A 146 -0.55 -5.95 6.48
CA VAL A 146 -1.98 -5.92 6.86
C VAL A 146 -2.80 -6.70 5.82
N ASN A 147 -2.66 -8.03 5.77
CA ASN A 147 -3.20 -8.84 4.68
C ASN A 147 -3.87 -10.17 5.09
N GLY A 148 -3.89 -10.52 6.38
CA GLY A 148 -4.20 -11.89 6.83
C GLY A 148 -5.59 -12.44 6.45
N SER A 149 -6.57 -11.57 6.20
CA SER A 149 -7.94 -11.93 5.84
C SER A 149 -8.49 -11.13 4.65
N ILE A 150 -7.99 -9.91 4.43
CA ILE A 150 -8.50 -9.00 3.37
C ILE A 150 -8.09 -9.43 1.96
N LEU A 151 -6.93 -10.05 1.76
CA LEU A 151 -6.46 -10.45 0.43
C LEU A 151 -6.76 -11.92 0.17
N GLY A 152 -7.27 -12.21 -1.03
CA GLY A 152 -7.59 -13.56 -1.47
C GLY A 152 -6.35 -14.39 -1.77
N LYS A 153 -6.52 -15.72 -1.77
CA LYS A 153 -5.52 -16.62 -2.37
C LYS A 153 -5.56 -16.45 -3.89
N LYS A 154 -4.40 -16.26 -4.52
CA LYS A 154 -4.24 -16.78 -5.89
C LYS A 154 -4.35 -18.31 -5.79
N ALA A 155 -5.32 -18.86 -6.51
CA ALA A 155 -5.38 -20.30 -6.77
C ALA A 155 -4.10 -20.76 -7.48
#